data_AF-A0A4R4XFR7-F1
#
_entry.id   AF-A0A4R4XFR7-F1
#
_cell.length_a   1.000
_cell.length_b   1.000
_cell.length_c   1.000
_cell.angle_alpha   90.00
_cell.angle_beta   90.00
_cell.angle_gamma   90.00
#
_symmetry.space_group_name_H-M   'P 1'
#
loop_
_entity.id
_entity.type
_entity.pdbx_description
1 polymer ?
#
loop_
_entity_poly.entity_id
_entity_poly.type
_entity_poly.pdbx_seq_one_letter_code
_entity_poly.pdbx_strand_id
1 'polypeptide(L)'
;MIDLPHSGLSVPNTDLHVVEYREEMGLATICITAVLAVGQRIVGTAEHDGGDDDRTRFRPAPDSDFSWQDLEGFAVQCRRHGEPVSVDEVLDCLVDEYELARRLALAEERGKTLARTVLRDGYPESVIDIDPPATAAHRDALAARLAETPLPEGARWEIWDGQRWTALTEPTP
;
A
#
# COMPACT_ATOMS: atom_id res chain seq x y z
N MET A 1 -14.75 5.95 -10.80
CA MET A 1 -13.70 5.36 -9.95
C MET A 1 -12.96 6.48 -9.26
N ILE A 2 -12.44 6.20 -8.07
CA ILE A 2 -11.66 7.10 -7.23
C ILE A 2 -10.30 6.43 -7.05
N ASP A 3 -9.22 7.13 -7.35
CA ASP A 3 -7.87 6.62 -7.15
C ASP A 3 -7.44 6.85 -5.70
N LEU A 4 -7.05 5.78 -5.02
CA LEU A 4 -6.45 5.85 -3.71
C LEU A 4 -5.01 6.40 -3.85
N PRO A 5 -4.69 7.49 -3.14
CA PRO A 5 -3.49 8.27 -3.41
C PRO A 5 -2.18 7.53 -3.15
N HIS A 6 -2.16 6.54 -2.26
CA HIS A 6 -0.91 5.91 -1.81
C HIS A 6 -0.67 4.53 -2.42
N SER A 7 -1.71 3.68 -2.52
CA SER A 7 -1.58 2.31 -3.04
C SER A 7 -1.72 2.17 -4.57
N GLY A 8 -2.29 3.18 -5.24
CA GLY A 8 -2.54 3.13 -6.68
C GLY A 8 -3.76 2.28 -7.09
N LEU A 9 -4.57 1.86 -6.11
CA LEU A 9 -5.85 1.20 -6.33
C LEU A 9 -6.93 2.21 -6.71
N SER A 10 -7.64 1.96 -7.80
CA SER A 10 -8.86 2.64 -8.18
C SER A 10 -10.08 1.87 -7.67
N VAL A 11 -10.91 2.52 -6.85
CA VAL A 11 -12.10 1.92 -6.23
C VAL A 11 -13.40 2.55 -6.75
N PRO A 12 -14.55 1.86 -6.70
CA PRO A 12 -15.84 2.44 -7.09
C PRO A 12 -16.31 3.55 -6.12
N ASN A 13 -16.00 3.40 -4.83
CA ASN A 13 -16.22 4.36 -3.75
C ASN A 13 -15.19 4.10 -2.63
N THR A 14 -15.11 5.01 -1.65
CA THR A 14 -14.19 4.90 -0.50
C THR A 14 -14.89 4.41 0.77
N ASP A 15 -16.08 3.80 0.65
CA ASP A 15 -16.83 3.37 1.83
C ASP A 15 -16.14 2.18 2.49
N LEU A 16 -15.64 1.21 1.71
CA LEU A 16 -14.80 0.12 2.19
C LEU A 16 -13.36 0.61 2.41
N HIS A 17 -12.88 0.56 3.64
CA HIS A 17 -11.53 1.01 4.01
C HIS A 17 -11.02 0.30 5.27
N VAL A 18 -9.71 0.36 5.49
CA VAL A 18 -9.08 -0.09 6.73
C VAL A 18 -9.17 1.02 7.78
N VAL A 19 -9.47 0.66 9.02
CA VAL A 19 -9.59 1.59 10.17
C VAL A 19 -8.61 1.30 11.30
N GLU A 20 -8.07 0.09 11.36
CA GLU A 20 -7.03 -0.32 12.31
C GLU A 20 -6.09 -1.29 11.61
N TYR A 21 -4.82 -1.24 11.99
CA TYR A 21 -3.76 -2.09 11.44
C TYR A 21 -2.85 -2.56 12.57
N ARG A 22 -2.52 -3.85 12.55
CA ARG A 22 -1.58 -4.46 13.49
C ARG A 22 -0.66 -5.42 12.75
N GLU A 23 0.63 -5.29 13.07
CA GLU A 23 1.66 -6.26 12.74
C GLU A 23 2.09 -6.99 13.99
N GLU A 24 2.22 -8.30 13.89
CA GLU A 24 2.81 -9.14 14.93
C GLU A 24 3.97 -9.94 14.33
N MET A 25 5.18 -9.76 14.86
CA MET A 25 6.33 -10.57 14.47
C MET A 25 6.19 -11.97 15.06
N GLY A 26 5.93 -12.95 14.19
CA GLY A 26 6.04 -14.36 14.51
C GLY A 26 7.50 -14.85 14.52
N LEU A 27 7.70 -16.13 14.85
CA LEU A 27 9.02 -16.76 14.93
C LEU A 27 9.76 -16.85 13.57
N ALA A 28 9.05 -16.70 12.46
CA ALA A 28 9.63 -16.77 11.10
C ALA A 28 8.97 -15.83 10.08
N THR A 29 7.79 -15.28 10.38
CA THR A 29 6.94 -14.58 9.43
C THR A 29 6.24 -13.40 10.10
N ILE A 30 5.88 -12.38 9.34
CA ILE A 30 5.11 -11.23 9.83
C ILE A 30 3.64 -11.57 9.61
N CYS A 31 2.85 -11.57 10.70
CA CYS A 31 1.41 -11.68 10.60
C CYS A 31 0.82 -10.27 10.60
N ILE A 32 -0.08 -10.02 9.64
CA ILE A 32 -0.78 -8.75 9.52
C ILE A 32 -2.26 -8.98 9.79
N THR A 33 -2.86 -8.08 10.56
CA THR A 33 -4.31 -7.99 10.70
C THR A 33 -4.74 -6.54 10.54
N ALA A 34 -5.60 -6.30 9.56
CA ALA A 34 -6.20 -5.00 9.32
C ALA A 34 -7.71 -5.08 9.48
N VAL A 35 -8.30 -4.17 10.27
CA VAL A 35 -9.75 -4.12 10.49
C VAL A 35 -10.39 -3.33 9.35
N LEU A 36 -11.35 -3.95 8.67
CA LEU A 36 -12.11 -3.37 7.57
C LEU A 36 -13.44 -2.79 8.06
N ALA A 37 -13.80 -1.63 7.53
CA ALA A 37 -15.09 -1.00 7.74
C ALA A 37 -15.74 -0.61 6.42
N VAL A 38 -17.08 -0.64 6.38
CA VAL A 38 -17.89 0.02 5.35
C VAL A 38 -18.60 1.20 6.00
N GLY A 39 -18.20 2.41 5.63
CA GLY A 39 -18.60 3.62 6.35
C GLY A 39 -18.14 3.56 7.80
N GLN A 40 -19.07 3.49 8.76
CA GLN A 40 -18.74 3.39 10.19
C GLN A 40 -18.89 1.97 10.77
N ARG A 41 -19.34 1.00 9.97
CA ARG A 41 -19.59 -0.38 10.45
C ARG A 41 -18.38 -1.25 10.18
N ILE A 42 -17.84 -1.89 11.21
CA ILE A 42 -16.82 -2.93 11.07
C ILE A 42 -17.44 -4.13 10.34
N VAL A 43 -16.79 -4.57 9.26
CA VAL A 43 -17.27 -5.68 8.43
C VAL A 43 -16.43 -6.94 8.56
N GLY A 44 -15.20 -6.83 9.05
CA GLY A 44 -14.29 -7.96 9.24
C GLY A 44 -12.83 -7.53 9.30
N THR A 45 -11.93 -8.48 9.03
CA THR A 45 -10.48 -8.27 8.98
C THR A 45 -9.90 -8.76 7.67
N ALA A 46 -8.85 -8.09 7.20
CA ALA A 46 -7.89 -8.61 6.24
C ALA A 46 -6.72 -9.20 7.01
N GLU A 47 -6.44 -10.48 6.81
CA GLU A 47 -5.43 -11.24 7.55
C GLU A 47 -4.41 -11.85 6.59
N HIS A 48 -3.13 -11.62 6.89
CA HIS A 48 -2.01 -12.27 6.22
C HIS A 48 -1.24 -13.07 7.28
N ASP A 49 -1.27 -14.40 7.18
CA ASP A 49 -0.71 -15.31 8.19
C ASP A 49 0.80 -15.60 7.99
N GLY A 50 1.39 -15.04 6.92
CA GLY A 50 2.81 -15.21 6.58
C GLY A 50 3.21 -16.65 6.21
N GLY A 51 2.26 -17.57 6.07
CA GLY A 51 2.50 -18.96 5.66
C GLY A 51 2.63 -19.13 4.14
N ASP A 52 2.78 -20.37 3.68
CA ASP A 52 3.07 -20.72 2.28
C ASP A 52 2.06 -20.22 1.23
N ASP A 53 0.86 -19.80 1.64
CA ASP A 53 -0.18 -19.30 0.71
C ASP A 53 -0.05 -17.80 0.38
N ASP A 54 0.81 -17.05 1.08
CA ASP A 54 1.20 -15.63 0.84
C ASP A 54 0.07 -14.62 0.51
N ARG A 55 -1.19 -15.00 0.67
CA ARG A 55 -2.37 -14.20 0.28
C ARG A 55 -3.04 -13.62 1.50
N THR A 56 -3.45 -12.37 1.37
CA THR A 56 -4.32 -11.71 2.34
C THR A 56 -5.75 -12.21 2.20
N ARG A 57 -6.35 -12.60 3.32
CA ARG A 57 -7.68 -13.24 3.39
C ARG A 57 -8.65 -12.38 4.17
N PHE A 58 -9.89 -12.32 3.70
CA PHE A 58 -10.97 -11.70 4.45
C PHE A 58 -11.55 -12.66 5.50
N ARG A 59 -11.67 -12.21 6.75
CA ARG A 59 -12.51 -12.83 7.77
C ARG A 59 -13.69 -11.93 8.08
N PRO A 60 -14.93 -12.33 7.74
CA PRO A 60 -16.11 -11.56 8.12
C PRO A 60 -16.24 -11.44 9.64
N ALA A 61 -16.68 -10.28 10.12
CA ALA A 61 -17.06 -10.13 11.52
C ALA A 61 -18.33 -10.96 11.81
N PRO A 62 -18.47 -11.58 13.01
CA PRO A 62 -19.56 -12.52 13.31
C PRO A 62 -20.98 -11.97 13.07
N ASP A 63 -21.21 -10.68 13.31
CA ASP A 63 -22.51 -10.01 13.19
C ASP A 63 -22.57 -9.06 11.97
N SER A 64 -21.69 -9.26 10.99
CA SER A 64 -21.66 -8.46 9.77
C SER A 64 -22.54 -9.08 8.67
N ASP A 65 -23.40 -8.26 8.06
CA ASP A 65 -24.15 -8.65 6.86
C ASP A 65 -23.29 -8.54 5.59
N PHE A 66 -22.11 -7.93 5.68
CA PHE A 66 -21.16 -7.82 4.58
C PHE A 66 -20.41 -9.15 4.43
N SER A 67 -20.61 -9.78 3.28
CA SER A 67 -20.14 -11.12 2.97
C SER A 67 -18.95 -11.12 2.01
N TRP A 68 -18.37 -12.32 1.80
CA TRP A 68 -17.36 -12.52 0.75
C TRP A 68 -17.89 -12.14 -0.65
N GLN A 69 -19.18 -12.37 -0.92
CA GLN A 69 -19.79 -12.03 -2.20
C GLN A 69 -19.87 -10.51 -2.42
N ASP A 70 -20.08 -9.73 -1.35
CA ASP A 70 -20.07 -8.27 -1.43
C ASP A 70 -18.66 -7.74 -1.72
N LEU A 71 -17.65 -8.35 -1.09
CA LEU A 71 -16.25 -8.04 -1.35
C LEU A 71 -15.82 -8.39 -2.79
N GLU A 72 -16.23 -9.55 -3.31
CA GLU A 72 -16.02 -9.91 -4.71
C GLU A 72 -16.70 -8.91 -5.66
N GLY A 73 -17.94 -8.52 -5.37
CA GLY A 73 -18.67 -7.50 -6.16
C GLY A 73 -17.98 -6.13 -6.15
N PHE A 74 -17.35 -5.76 -5.04
CA PHE A 74 -16.50 -4.58 -4.94
C PHE A 74 -15.21 -4.74 -5.76
N ALA A 75 -14.50 -5.86 -5.61
CA ALA A 75 -13.23 -6.13 -6.29
C ALA A 75 -13.35 -6.15 -7.82
N VAL A 76 -14.45 -6.70 -8.37
CA VAL A 76 -14.72 -6.70 -9.82
C VAL A 76 -14.75 -5.28 -10.42
N GLN A 77 -15.09 -4.28 -9.62
CA GLN A 77 -15.12 -2.88 -10.04
C GLN A 77 -13.81 -2.14 -9.79
N CYS A 78 -12.90 -2.72 -9.00
CA CYS A 78 -11.62 -2.13 -8.69
C CYS A 78 -10.62 -2.34 -9.83
N ARG A 79 -9.70 -1.39 -9.97
CA ARG A 79 -8.59 -1.50 -10.91
C ARG A 79 -7.30 -1.08 -10.24
N ARG A 80 -6.18 -1.58 -10.72
CA ARG A 80 -4.85 -1.08 -10.36
C ARG A 80 -4.08 -0.83 -11.63
N HIS A 81 -3.64 0.42 -11.81
CA HIS A 81 -3.04 0.87 -13.08
C HIS A 81 -3.90 0.57 -14.33
N GLY A 82 -5.23 0.56 -14.16
CA GLY A 82 -6.20 0.27 -15.24
C GLY A 82 -6.57 -1.19 -15.42
N GLU A 83 -5.86 -2.12 -14.77
CA GLU A 83 -6.09 -3.56 -14.88
C GLU A 83 -7.03 -4.08 -13.78
N PRO A 84 -7.85 -5.11 -14.03
CA PRO A 84 -8.63 -5.79 -13.00
C PRO A 84 -7.74 -6.37 -11.90
N VAL A 85 -8.24 -6.35 -10.67
CA VAL A 85 -7.56 -6.90 -9.49
C VAL A 85 -8.41 -8.00 -8.85
N SER A 86 -7.75 -8.96 -8.22
CA SER A 86 -8.41 -9.99 -7.40
C SER A 86 -8.83 -9.43 -6.03
N VAL A 87 -9.55 -10.25 -5.25
CA VAL A 87 -9.95 -9.86 -3.89
C VAL A 87 -8.73 -9.69 -2.98
N ASP A 88 -7.79 -10.62 -3.03
CA ASP A 88 -6.55 -10.55 -2.24
C ASP A 88 -5.75 -9.28 -2.58
N GLU A 89 -5.58 -8.96 -3.87
CA GLU A 89 -4.90 -7.72 -4.28
C GLU A 89 -5.63 -6.44 -3.82
N VAL A 90 -6.97 -6.44 -3.79
CA VAL A 90 -7.74 -5.32 -3.22
C VAL A 90 -7.46 -5.19 -1.73
N LEU A 91 -7.44 -6.30 -0.99
CA LEU A 91 -7.17 -6.28 0.44
C LEU A 91 -5.75 -5.76 0.71
N ASP A 92 -4.74 -6.26 -0.01
CA ASP A 92 -3.35 -5.79 0.08
C ASP A 92 -3.26 -4.29 -0.19
N CYS A 93 -3.90 -3.81 -1.26
CA CYS A 93 -3.89 -2.39 -1.60
C CYS A 93 -4.62 -1.50 -0.56
N LEU A 94 -5.66 -1.99 0.09
CA LEU A 94 -6.35 -1.25 1.16
C LEU A 94 -5.51 -1.19 2.44
N VAL A 95 -4.76 -2.25 2.73
CA VAL A 95 -3.79 -2.29 3.82
C VAL A 95 -2.64 -1.32 3.54
N ASP A 96 -2.03 -1.39 2.36
CA ASP A 96 -0.98 -0.48 1.90
C ASP A 96 -1.43 0.98 1.97
N GLU A 97 -2.65 1.27 1.52
CA GLU A 97 -3.22 2.62 1.55
C GLU A 97 -3.24 3.18 2.98
N TYR A 98 -3.71 2.38 3.94
CA TYR A 98 -3.78 2.78 5.34
C TYR A 98 -2.40 2.93 5.98
N GLU A 99 -1.50 1.96 5.76
CA GLU A 99 -0.16 1.99 6.33
C GLU A 99 0.64 3.18 5.79
N LEU A 100 0.63 3.39 4.47
CA LEU A 100 1.32 4.50 3.83
C LEU A 100 0.74 5.85 4.27
N ALA A 101 -0.59 5.99 4.37
CA ALA A 101 -1.22 7.21 4.87
C ALA A 101 -0.77 7.53 6.30
N ARG A 102 -0.75 6.52 7.19
CA ARG A 102 -0.29 6.67 8.58
C ARG A 102 1.19 7.05 8.64
N ARG A 103 2.04 6.40 7.84
CA ARG A 103 3.48 6.68 7.81
C ARG A 103 3.79 8.05 7.25
N LEU A 104 3.04 8.50 6.22
CA LEU A 104 3.16 9.83 5.65
C LEU A 104 2.80 10.90 6.67
N ALA A 105 1.71 10.74 7.41
CA ALA A 105 1.33 11.66 8.49
C ALA A 105 2.43 11.77 9.56
N LEU A 106 3.00 10.64 10.00
CA LEU A 106 4.10 10.61 10.97
C LEU A 106 5.40 11.22 10.41
N ALA A 107 5.68 11.05 9.12
CA ALA A 107 6.82 11.67 8.46
C ALA A 107 6.65 13.19 8.37
N GLU A 108 5.45 13.65 8.00
CA GLU A 108 5.11 15.08 7.89
C GLU A 108 5.25 15.79 9.25
N GLU A 109 4.78 15.18 10.35
CA GLU A 109 4.98 15.69 11.72
C GLU A 109 6.46 15.91 12.07
N ARG A 110 7.37 15.19 11.41
CA ARG A 110 8.82 15.28 11.59
C ARG A 110 9.52 16.14 10.54
N GLY A 111 8.76 16.80 9.66
CA GLY A 111 9.30 17.55 8.52
C GLY A 111 9.97 16.66 7.46
N LYS A 112 9.59 15.38 7.40
CA LYS A 112 10.11 14.38 6.47
C LYS A 112 9.10 14.05 5.37
N THR A 113 9.56 13.31 4.37
CA THR A 113 8.70 12.62 3.39
C THR A 113 9.12 11.15 3.27
N LEU A 114 8.38 10.37 2.49
CA LEU A 114 8.69 8.98 2.22
C LEU A 114 9.29 8.80 0.82
N ALA A 115 10.25 7.88 0.73
CA ALA A 115 10.62 7.23 -0.51
C ALA A 115 10.31 5.74 -0.42
N ARG A 116 9.97 5.11 -1.54
CA ARG A 116 9.69 3.68 -1.60
C ARG A 116 10.35 3.01 -2.80
N THR A 117 10.69 1.74 -2.67
CA THR A 117 10.96 0.89 -3.82
C THR A 117 9.66 0.31 -4.31
N VAL A 118 9.48 0.30 -5.63
CA VAL A 118 8.32 -0.29 -6.29
C VAL A 118 8.82 -1.34 -7.27
N LEU A 119 8.32 -2.56 -7.14
CA LEU A 119 8.63 -3.67 -8.02
C LEU A 119 7.98 -3.50 -9.40
N ARG A 120 8.31 -4.38 -10.36
CA ARG A 120 7.76 -4.33 -11.73
C ARG A 120 6.23 -4.42 -11.75
N ASP A 121 5.65 -5.16 -10.81
CA ASP A 121 4.21 -5.34 -10.63
C ASP A 121 3.53 -4.16 -9.91
N GLY A 122 4.29 -3.13 -9.52
CA GLY A 122 3.78 -1.94 -8.86
C GLY A 122 3.70 -2.02 -7.34
N TYR A 123 3.99 -3.17 -6.71
CA TYR A 123 3.90 -3.30 -5.25
C TYR A 123 5.09 -2.63 -4.55
N PRO A 124 4.85 -1.91 -3.43
CA PRO A 124 5.93 -1.38 -2.62
C PRO A 124 6.68 -2.54 -1.93
N GLU A 125 8.01 -2.54 -1.99
CA GLU A 125 8.84 -3.55 -1.30
C GLU A 125 9.50 -2.96 -0.05
N SER A 126 9.97 -1.71 -0.13
CA SER A 126 10.60 -1.00 0.96
C SER A 126 10.12 0.43 0.99
N VAL A 127 9.95 0.98 2.19
CA VAL A 127 9.52 2.37 2.40
C VAL A 127 10.42 2.96 3.47
N ILE A 128 10.99 4.13 3.21
CA ILE A 128 11.97 4.80 4.08
C ILE A 128 11.61 6.28 4.27
N ASP A 129 11.88 6.78 5.48
CA ASP A 129 11.78 8.21 5.80
C ASP A 129 13.01 8.96 5.28
N ILE A 130 12.80 10.06 4.57
CA ILE A 130 13.88 10.90 4.02
C ILE A 130 13.57 12.39 4.24
N ASP A 131 14.62 13.22 4.15
CA ASP A 131 14.43 14.66 4.09
C ASP A 131 13.88 15.05 2.70
N PRO A 132 12.83 15.91 2.62
CA PRO A 132 12.29 16.35 1.35
C PRO A 132 13.35 17.13 0.55
N PRO A 133 13.59 16.80 -0.72
CA PRO A 133 14.60 17.49 -1.51
C PRO A 133 14.19 18.95 -1.76
N ALA A 134 14.94 19.90 -1.21
CA ALA A 134 14.64 21.33 -1.35
C ALA A 134 14.85 21.88 -2.78
N THR A 135 15.60 21.17 -3.63
CA THR A 135 15.94 21.60 -5.00
C THR A 135 16.00 20.39 -5.93
N ALA A 136 15.95 20.63 -7.25
CA ALA A 136 16.18 19.60 -8.26
C ALA A 136 17.56 18.93 -8.09
N ALA A 137 18.62 19.69 -7.82
CA ALA A 137 19.95 19.13 -7.59
C ALA A 137 20.00 18.22 -6.35
N HIS A 138 19.28 18.56 -5.26
CA HIS A 138 19.16 17.67 -4.10
C HIS A 138 18.39 16.38 -4.44
N ARG A 139 17.36 16.48 -5.27
CA ARG A 139 16.59 15.33 -5.75
C ARG A 139 17.46 14.41 -6.61
N ASP A 140 18.27 14.97 -7.51
CA ASP A 140 19.18 14.19 -8.37
C ASP A 140 20.27 13.51 -7.55
N ALA A 141 20.84 14.20 -6.55
CA ALA A 141 21.82 13.63 -5.63
C ALA A 141 21.20 12.49 -4.78
N LEU A 142 19.96 12.66 -4.33
CA LEU A 142 19.20 11.62 -3.64
C LEU A 142 18.97 10.40 -4.54
N ALA A 143 18.54 10.61 -5.77
CA ALA A 143 18.34 9.55 -6.75
C ALA A 143 19.63 8.78 -7.04
N ALA A 144 20.75 9.48 -7.23
CA ALA A 144 22.06 8.87 -7.43
C ALA A 144 22.47 7.99 -6.24
N ARG A 145 22.27 8.46 -5.01
CA ARG A 145 22.55 7.70 -3.79
C ARG A 145 21.67 6.45 -3.65
N LEU A 146 20.37 6.57 -3.94
CA LEU A 146 19.45 5.44 -3.84
C LEU A 146 19.68 4.39 -4.95
N ALA A 147 20.16 4.81 -6.12
CA ALA A 147 20.55 3.91 -7.20
C ALA A 147 21.76 3.02 -6.86
N GLU A 148 22.53 3.34 -5.81
CA GLU A 148 23.60 2.46 -5.30
C GLU A 148 23.05 1.24 -4.55
N THR A 149 21.77 1.26 -4.15
CA THR A 149 21.10 0.12 -3.53
C THR A 149 20.66 -0.85 -4.63
N PRO A 150 21.16 -2.11 -4.65
CA PRO A 150 20.72 -3.09 -5.62
C PRO A 150 19.21 -3.35 -5.48
N LEU A 151 18.48 -3.26 -6.59
CA LEU A 151 17.07 -3.57 -6.67
C LEU A 151 16.82 -4.76 -7.61
N PRO A 152 15.71 -5.51 -7.43
CA PRO A 152 15.25 -6.49 -8.41
C PRO A 152 15.06 -5.88 -9.82
N GLU A 153 15.05 -6.70 -10.86
CA GLU A 153 14.83 -6.26 -12.25
C GLU A 153 13.46 -5.56 -12.43
N GLY A 154 13.45 -4.41 -13.10
CA GLY A 154 12.27 -3.59 -13.31
C GLY A 154 11.78 -2.80 -12.10
N ALA A 155 12.44 -2.91 -10.94
CA ALA A 155 12.12 -2.12 -9.76
C ALA A 155 12.69 -0.70 -9.87
N ARG A 156 12.08 0.26 -9.17
CA ARG A 156 12.53 1.65 -9.12
C ARG A 156 12.28 2.29 -7.76
N TRP A 157 12.95 3.40 -7.48
CA TRP A 157 12.60 4.27 -6.38
C TRP A 157 11.56 5.30 -6.78
N GLU A 158 10.61 5.56 -5.88
CA GLU A 158 9.64 6.66 -5.96
C GLU A 158 9.72 7.52 -4.69
N ILE A 159 9.33 8.79 -4.79
CA ILE A 159 9.20 9.72 -3.66
C ILE A 159 7.80 10.30 -3.61
N TRP A 160 7.29 10.49 -2.40
CA TRP A 160 6.06 11.24 -2.18
C TRP A 160 6.32 12.75 -2.27
N ASP A 161 5.65 13.42 -3.20
CA ASP A 161 5.79 14.88 -3.42
C ASP A 161 4.79 15.73 -2.61
N GLY A 162 4.00 15.08 -1.74
CA GLY A 162 2.90 15.70 -0.99
C GLY A 162 1.53 15.39 -1.57
N GLN A 163 1.44 14.95 -2.83
CA GLN A 163 0.18 14.61 -3.49
C GLN A 163 0.19 13.25 -4.17
N ARG A 164 1.35 12.82 -4.67
CA ARG A 164 1.50 11.57 -5.42
C ARG A 164 2.92 11.04 -5.31
N TRP A 165 3.05 9.77 -5.66
CA TRP A 165 4.35 9.16 -5.90
C TRP A 165 4.94 9.61 -7.23
N THR A 166 6.22 10.00 -7.23
CA THR A 166 6.96 10.37 -8.44
C THR A 166 8.25 9.56 -8.53
N ALA A 167 8.60 9.10 -9.73
CA ALA A 167 9.80 8.30 -9.95
C ALA A 167 11.08 9.10 -9.62
N LEU A 168 11.89 8.59 -8.70
CA LEU A 168 13.23 9.12 -8.40
C LEU A 168 14.28 8.53 -9.34
N THR A 169 14.17 7.24 -9.64
CA THR A 169 15.07 6.53 -10.55
C THR A 169 14.28 5.94 -11.71
N GLU A 170 14.98 5.68 -12.82
CA GLU A 170 14.46 4.80 -13.86
C GLU A 170 14.31 3.37 -13.31
N PRO A 171 13.43 2.54 -13.91
CA PRO A 171 13.41 1.11 -13.65
C PRO A 171 14.77 0.47 -13.93
N THR A 172 15.18 -0.46 -13.08
CA THR A 172 16.36 -1.29 -13.33
C THR A 172 16.17 -2.10 -14.62
N PRO A 173 17.21 -2.19 -15.46
CA PRO A 173 17.16 -2.86 -16.75
C PRO A 173 17.03 -4.38 -16.63
#